data_AF-A0AAV8ZTF7-F1
#
_entry.id   AF-A0AAV8ZTF7-F1
#
_cell.length_a   1.000
_cell.length_b   1.000
_cell.length_c   1.000
_cell.angle_alpha   90.00
_cell.angle_beta   90.00
_cell.angle_gamma   90.00
#
_symmetry.space_group_name_H-M   'P 1'
#
loop_
_entity.id
_entity.type
_entity.pdbx_description
1 polymer ?
#
loop_
_entity_poly.entity_id
_entity_poly.type
_entity_poly.pdbx_seq_one_letter_code
_entity_poly.pdbx_strand_id
1 'polypeptide(L)'
;MPVKSPKMRNYEKKYKITLRHEDRLERNVSNLKTVISTLKENRMISNDVGHVLETSFSGIPLTVMSRMLKNTKKITRCKFPAALRSFAMTLQFYSSKAYEYVRKTFQFALPAQSTIRKWMSNVECAPGFSEPSFTSIKAIVLENFKKEMQTICSLMFDEVCIKKQIELFNGETWGYVDLGTHINNDELQPAKEALVLMVVAVNGSWKLPIAYFLIHSLTAVDKANIIKEALIKLHECGVTIISLTCDGPSVNFSVMQELGAIVNDINNIESFFIQYLLYLMLVTC
;
A
#
# COMPACT_ATOMS: atom_id res chain seq x y z
N MET A 1 -47.19 21.30 18.00
CA MET A 1 -46.20 20.87 16.98
C MET A 1 -44.81 21.29 17.45
N PRO A 2 -43.84 20.38 17.55
CA PRO A 2 -42.51 20.75 18.05
C PRO A 2 -41.79 21.61 17.00
N VAL A 3 -41.41 22.83 17.39
CA VAL A 3 -40.73 23.79 16.52
C VAL A 3 -39.32 23.29 16.25
N LYS A 4 -39.06 22.80 15.02
CA LYS A 4 -37.73 22.33 14.61
C LYS A 4 -36.67 23.40 14.86
N SER A 5 -35.57 23.01 15.49
CA SER A 5 -34.46 23.90 15.84
C SER A 5 -33.87 24.59 14.59
N PRO A 6 -33.34 25.82 14.72
CA PRO A 6 -32.75 26.56 13.59
C PRO A 6 -31.64 25.77 12.88
N LYS A 7 -30.87 24.97 13.62
CA LYS A 7 -29.82 24.09 13.08
C LYS A 7 -30.41 23.00 12.18
N MET A 8 -31.47 22.31 12.61
CA MET A 8 -32.14 21.27 11.79
C MET A 8 -32.70 21.84 10.48
N ARG A 9 -33.30 23.03 10.52
CA ARG A 9 -33.79 23.71 9.31
C ARG A 9 -32.68 24.03 8.30
N ASN A 10 -31.49 24.37 8.77
CA ASN A 10 -30.32 24.60 7.90
C ASN A 10 -29.79 23.31 7.27
N TYR A 11 -29.79 22.19 8.00
CA TYR A 11 -29.40 20.89 7.46
C TYR A 11 -30.38 20.40 6.37
N GLU A 12 -31.69 20.54 6.57
CA GLU A 12 -32.70 20.20 5.56
C GLU A 12 -32.56 21.04 4.28
N LYS A 13 -32.27 22.34 4.43
CA LYS A 13 -32.00 23.21 3.27
C LYS A 13 -30.76 22.76 2.51
N LYS A 14 -29.65 22.46 3.19
CA LYS A 14 -28.44 21.93 2.55
C LYS A 14 -28.71 20.60 1.85
N TYR A 15 -29.42 19.68 2.49
CA TYR A 15 -29.78 18.39 1.93
C TYR A 15 -30.59 18.53 0.63
N LYS A 16 -31.61 19.40 0.61
CA LYS A 16 -32.40 19.67 -0.61
C LYS A 16 -31.60 20.30 -1.74
N ILE A 17 -30.62 21.15 -1.42
CA ILE A 17 -29.72 21.76 -2.43
C ILE A 17 -28.80 20.68 -3.02
N THR A 18 -28.27 19.80 -2.19
CA THR A 18 -27.42 18.68 -2.64
C THR A 18 -28.20 17.72 -3.54
N LEU A 19 -29.41 17.31 -3.14
CA LEU A 19 -30.29 16.46 -3.96
C LEU A 19 -30.57 17.08 -5.35
N ARG A 20 -30.95 18.37 -5.39
CA ARG A 20 -31.20 19.05 -6.68
C ARG A 20 -29.96 19.14 -7.57
N HIS A 21 -28.78 19.25 -6.96
CA HIS A 21 -27.52 19.26 -7.69
C HIS A 21 -27.19 17.86 -8.24
N GLU A 22 -27.48 16.81 -7.47
CA GLU A 22 -27.35 15.41 -7.86
C GLU A 22 -28.30 15.08 -9.02
N ASP A 23 -29.59 15.43 -8.91
CA ASP A 23 -30.57 15.26 -10.00
C ASP A 23 -30.13 15.98 -11.29
N ARG A 24 -29.53 17.17 -11.17
CA ARG A 24 -29.06 17.93 -12.33
C ARG A 24 -27.84 17.27 -12.97
N LEU A 25 -26.94 16.69 -12.18
CA LEU A 25 -25.81 15.93 -12.67
C LEU A 25 -26.27 14.65 -13.36
N GLU A 26 -27.23 13.93 -12.79
CA GLU A 26 -27.81 12.73 -13.41
C GLU A 26 -28.50 13.04 -14.74
N ARG A 27 -29.24 14.16 -14.83
CA ARG A 27 -29.80 14.65 -16.11
C ARG A 27 -28.74 15.00 -17.15
N ASN A 28 -27.62 15.58 -16.73
CA ASN A 28 -26.52 15.89 -17.67
C ASN A 28 -25.77 14.64 -18.13
N VAL A 29 -25.59 13.66 -17.24
CA VAL A 29 -24.95 12.37 -17.56
C VAL A 29 -25.85 11.54 -18.48
N SER A 30 -27.16 11.49 -18.22
CA SER A 30 -28.12 10.89 -19.14
C SER A 30 -28.10 11.60 -20.48
N ASN A 31 -28.07 12.94 -20.52
CA ASN A 31 -27.95 13.69 -21.79
C ASN A 31 -26.70 13.32 -22.61
N LEU A 32 -25.53 13.13 -21.99
CA LEU A 32 -24.32 12.72 -22.71
C LEU A 32 -24.42 11.29 -23.25
N LYS A 33 -24.96 10.37 -22.45
CA LYS A 33 -25.23 9.00 -22.91
C LYS A 33 -26.26 8.97 -24.03
N THR A 34 -27.30 9.80 -23.95
CA THR A 34 -28.32 9.92 -25.01
C THR A 34 -27.76 10.57 -26.26
N VAL A 35 -26.80 11.49 -26.15
CA VAL A 35 -26.10 12.04 -27.33
C VAL A 35 -25.28 10.96 -28.01
N ILE A 36 -24.58 10.10 -27.27
CA ILE A 36 -23.85 8.98 -27.86
C ILE A 36 -24.80 7.95 -28.48
N SER A 37 -25.91 7.62 -27.81
CA SER A 37 -26.90 6.67 -28.34
C SER A 37 -27.58 7.21 -29.61
N THR A 38 -27.97 8.48 -29.63
CA THR A 38 -28.54 9.12 -30.84
C THR A 38 -27.54 9.17 -31.98
N LEU A 39 -26.24 9.43 -31.72
CA LEU A 39 -25.22 9.38 -32.76
C LEU A 39 -25.01 7.96 -33.32
N LYS A 40 -25.12 6.92 -32.48
CA LYS A 40 -25.11 5.51 -32.90
C LYS A 40 -26.34 5.16 -33.74
N GLU A 41 -27.53 5.53 -33.27
CA GLU A 41 -28.81 5.29 -33.96
C GLU A 41 -28.86 5.98 -35.33
N ASN A 42 -28.34 7.20 -35.42
CA ASN A 42 -28.22 7.96 -36.67
C ASN A 42 -27.05 7.51 -37.55
N ARG A 43 -26.33 6.44 -37.20
CA ARG A 43 -25.15 5.89 -37.92
C ARG A 43 -24.05 6.93 -38.18
N MET A 44 -23.96 7.97 -37.36
CA MET A 44 -22.95 9.02 -37.49
C MET A 44 -21.60 8.61 -36.90
N ILE A 45 -21.61 7.60 -36.02
CA ILE A 45 -20.42 6.99 -35.43
C ILE A 45 -20.54 5.47 -35.51
N SER A 46 -19.41 4.78 -35.72
CA SER A 46 -19.39 3.32 -35.61
C SER A 46 -19.55 2.89 -34.15
N ASN A 47 -19.97 1.64 -33.93
CA ASN A 47 -20.09 1.07 -32.59
C ASN A 47 -18.76 1.14 -31.82
N ASP A 48 -17.64 0.89 -32.51
CA ASP A 48 -16.30 0.98 -31.93
C ASP A 48 -15.96 2.39 -31.46
N VAL A 49 -16.24 3.41 -32.29
CA VAL A 49 -16.02 4.82 -31.93
C VAL A 49 -16.91 5.22 -30.75
N GLY A 50 -18.16 4.77 -30.75
CA GLY A 50 -19.07 5.01 -29.63
C GLY A 50 -18.58 4.40 -28.32
N HIS A 51 -18.04 3.18 -28.36
CA HIS A 51 -17.44 2.53 -27.19
C HIS A 51 -16.18 3.26 -26.70
N VAL A 52 -15.32 3.71 -27.61
CA VAL A 52 -14.13 4.51 -27.28
C VAL A 52 -14.52 5.82 -26.59
N LEU A 53 -15.57 6.50 -27.06
CA LEU A 53 -16.07 7.73 -26.44
C LEU A 53 -16.61 7.47 -25.03
N GLU A 54 -17.45 6.45 -24.85
CA GLU A 54 -17.99 6.08 -23.54
C GLU A 54 -16.87 5.78 -22.53
N THR A 55 -15.85 5.04 -22.97
CA THR A 55 -14.68 4.72 -22.14
C THR A 55 -13.87 5.99 -21.82
N SER A 56 -13.57 6.81 -22.83
CA SER A 56 -12.74 8.02 -22.70
C SER A 56 -13.38 9.13 -21.88
N PHE A 57 -14.71 9.16 -21.79
CA PHE A 57 -15.48 10.14 -21.02
C PHE A 57 -16.09 9.54 -19.74
N SER A 58 -15.50 8.47 -19.21
CA SER A 58 -15.88 7.88 -17.93
C SER A 58 -14.76 8.00 -16.88
N GLY A 59 -15.09 7.78 -15.61
CA GLY A 59 -14.12 7.63 -14.52
C GLY A 59 -13.10 8.78 -14.39
N ILE A 60 -11.82 8.43 -14.29
CA ILE A 60 -10.71 9.37 -14.09
C ILE A 60 -10.59 10.37 -15.25
N PRO A 61 -10.55 9.98 -16.54
CA PRO A 61 -10.52 10.91 -17.67
C PRO A 61 -11.58 12.02 -17.59
N LEU A 62 -12.84 11.67 -17.30
CA LEU A 62 -13.93 12.64 -17.17
C LEU A 62 -13.66 13.64 -16.03
N THR A 63 -13.19 13.15 -14.88
CA THR A 63 -12.88 14.01 -13.73
C THR A 63 -11.73 14.97 -14.03
N VAL A 64 -10.70 14.52 -14.75
CA VAL A 64 -9.57 15.35 -15.17
C VAL A 64 -10.06 16.43 -16.14
N MET A 65 -10.77 16.05 -17.21
CA MET A 65 -11.32 17.01 -18.20
C MET A 65 -12.25 18.04 -17.56
N SER A 66 -13.16 17.59 -16.69
CA SER A 66 -14.06 18.49 -15.96
C SER A 66 -13.31 19.51 -15.11
N ARG A 67 -12.18 19.11 -14.51
CA ARG A 67 -11.32 20.00 -13.72
C ARG A 67 -10.49 20.92 -14.60
N MET A 68 -9.99 20.45 -15.75
CA MET A 68 -9.31 21.30 -16.73
C MET A 68 -10.19 22.47 -17.17
N LEU A 69 -11.45 22.18 -17.54
CA LEU A 69 -12.41 23.20 -17.96
C LEU A 69 -12.64 24.25 -16.87
N LYS A 70 -12.73 23.84 -15.60
CA LYS A 70 -12.88 24.76 -14.47
C LYS A 70 -11.61 25.58 -14.21
N ASN A 71 -10.44 24.96 -14.40
CA ASN A 71 -9.14 25.58 -14.14
C ASN A 71 -8.77 26.67 -15.15
N THR A 72 -9.37 26.69 -16.34
CA THR A 72 -9.15 27.73 -17.36
C THR A 72 -9.38 29.15 -16.82
N LYS A 73 -10.36 29.34 -15.94
CA LYS A 73 -10.66 30.63 -15.30
C LYS A 73 -9.86 30.83 -14.01
N LYS A 74 -9.81 29.79 -13.17
CA LYS A 74 -9.11 29.80 -11.88
C LYS A 74 -8.85 28.38 -11.41
N ILE A 75 -7.68 28.14 -10.81
CA ILE A 75 -7.35 26.84 -10.22
C ILE A 75 -8.39 26.44 -9.17
N THR A 76 -9.03 25.30 -9.42
CA THR A 76 -10.14 24.77 -8.64
C THR A 76 -9.66 24.19 -7.32
N ARG A 77 -10.22 24.67 -6.19
CA ARG A 77 -9.93 24.17 -4.83
C ARG A 77 -10.87 23.05 -4.35
N CYS A 78 -11.65 22.46 -5.26
CA CYS A 78 -12.54 21.36 -4.92
C CYS A 78 -11.76 20.12 -4.47
N LYS A 79 -12.35 19.38 -3.51
CA LYS A 79 -11.83 18.09 -3.04
C LYS A 79 -11.60 17.11 -4.21
N PHE A 80 -10.53 16.33 -4.10
CA PHE A 80 -10.20 15.29 -5.08
C PHE A 80 -10.96 14.00 -4.76
N PRO A 81 -11.68 13.40 -5.72
CA PRO A 81 -12.32 12.09 -5.55
C PRO A 81 -11.30 10.99 -5.22
N ALA A 82 -11.72 9.95 -4.48
CA ALA A 82 -10.84 8.85 -4.06
C ALA A 82 -10.10 8.20 -5.25
N ALA A 83 -10.81 7.86 -6.34
CA ALA A 83 -10.20 7.29 -7.54
C ALA A 83 -9.11 8.18 -8.15
N LEU A 84 -9.33 9.50 -8.18
CA LEU A 84 -8.36 10.47 -8.70
C LEU A 84 -7.16 10.63 -7.76
N ARG A 85 -7.38 10.52 -6.44
CA ARG A 85 -6.29 10.51 -5.45
C ARG A 85 -5.40 9.29 -5.65
N SER A 86 -5.98 8.09 -5.75
CA SER A 86 -5.25 6.85 -6.01
C SER A 86 -4.46 6.95 -7.31
N PHE A 87 -5.09 7.36 -8.41
CA PHE A 87 -4.41 7.58 -9.69
C PHE A 87 -3.21 8.54 -9.58
N ALA A 88 -3.40 9.68 -8.91
CA ALA A 88 -2.34 10.66 -8.75
C ALA A 88 -1.18 10.14 -7.90
N MET A 89 -1.47 9.41 -6.82
CA MET A 89 -0.44 8.78 -5.97
C MET A 89 0.34 7.71 -6.75
N THR A 90 -0.35 6.86 -7.50
CA THR A 90 0.28 5.83 -8.34
C THR A 90 1.18 6.44 -9.42
N LEU A 91 0.70 7.47 -10.13
CA LEU A 91 1.51 8.13 -11.16
C LEU A 91 2.73 8.84 -10.57
N GLN A 92 2.59 9.48 -9.41
CA GLN A 92 3.69 10.09 -8.68
C GLN A 92 4.73 9.05 -8.22
N PHE A 93 4.28 7.86 -7.80
CA PHE A 93 5.14 6.74 -7.43
C PHE A 93 5.98 6.25 -8.62
N TYR A 94 5.37 6.11 -9.81
CA TYR A 94 6.11 5.69 -11.00
C TYR A 94 7.14 6.73 -11.45
N SER A 95 6.79 8.01 -11.46
CA SER A 95 7.74 9.07 -11.79
C SER A 95 7.23 10.46 -11.40
N SER A 96 7.97 11.13 -10.53
CA SER A 96 7.71 12.53 -10.14
C SER A 96 7.81 13.49 -11.33
N LYS A 97 8.74 13.24 -12.27
CA LYS A 97 8.91 14.04 -13.49
C LYS A 97 7.74 13.85 -14.45
N ALA A 98 7.34 12.60 -14.69
CA ALA A 98 6.19 12.31 -15.55
C ALA A 98 4.90 12.87 -14.93
N TYR A 99 4.72 12.72 -13.62
CA TYR A 99 3.60 13.31 -12.91
C TYR A 99 3.53 14.83 -13.09
N GLU A 100 4.66 15.54 -12.91
CA GLU A 100 4.67 16.99 -13.05
C GLU A 100 4.43 17.44 -14.50
N TYR A 101 4.95 16.69 -15.48
CA TYR A 101 4.64 16.92 -16.90
C TYR A 101 3.13 16.80 -17.15
N VAL A 102 2.52 15.66 -16.79
CA VAL A 102 1.08 15.40 -16.94
C VAL A 102 0.27 16.49 -16.23
N ARG A 103 0.64 16.84 -15.00
CA ARG A 103 -0.03 17.89 -14.22
C ARG A 103 -0.02 19.25 -14.92
N LYS A 104 1.11 19.64 -15.53
CA LYS A 104 1.23 20.90 -16.30
C LYS A 104 0.42 20.83 -17.60
N THR A 105 0.53 19.73 -18.34
CA THR A 105 -0.19 19.51 -19.61
C THR A 105 -1.70 19.58 -19.43
N PHE A 106 -2.23 19.00 -18.35
CA PHE A 106 -3.66 19.01 -18.04
C PHE A 106 -4.08 20.18 -17.15
N GLN A 107 -3.53 21.39 -17.37
CA GLN A 107 -3.98 22.64 -16.72
C GLN A 107 -4.11 22.55 -15.20
N PHE A 108 -3.16 21.87 -14.54
CA PHE A 108 -3.16 21.65 -13.08
C PHE A 108 -4.44 20.97 -12.54
N ALA A 109 -5.09 20.13 -13.36
CA ALA A 109 -6.24 19.35 -12.95
C ALA A 109 -5.89 18.32 -11.87
N LEU A 110 -4.64 17.86 -11.83
CA LEU A 110 -4.09 16.95 -10.83
C LEU A 110 -3.56 17.69 -9.58
N PRO A 111 -3.56 17.04 -8.40
CA PRO A 111 -3.13 17.64 -7.14
C PRO A 111 -1.66 18.12 -7.19
N ALA A 112 -1.30 19.08 -6.35
CA ALA A 112 0.11 19.45 -6.19
C ALA A 112 0.88 18.31 -5.50
N GLN A 113 2.17 18.16 -5.79
CA GLN A 113 2.99 17.13 -5.14
C GLN A 113 3.01 17.28 -3.61
N SER A 114 2.94 18.49 -3.08
CA SER A 114 2.80 18.74 -1.63
C SER A 114 1.50 18.17 -1.06
N THR A 115 0.42 18.15 -1.85
CA THR A 115 -0.85 17.54 -1.46
C THR A 115 -0.74 16.01 -1.47
N ILE A 116 -0.03 15.44 -2.44
CA ILE A 116 0.25 14.00 -2.47
C ILE A 116 1.08 13.58 -1.26
N ARG A 117 2.15 14.32 -0.94
CA ARG A 117 2.98 14.06 0.24
C ARG A 117 2.15 14.08 1.53
N LYS A 118 1.23 15.04 1.68
CA LYS A 118 0.29 15.08 2.81
C LYS A 118 -0.67 13.90 2.88
N TRP A 119 -1.00 13.27 1.75
CA TRP A 119 -1.82 12.05 1.77
C TRP A 119 -1.00 10.82 2.14
N MET A 120 0.26 10.77 1.70
CA MET A 120 1.19 9.68 2.01
C MET A 120 1.70 9.75 3.46
N SER A 121 1.81 10.94 4.06
CA SER A 121 2.24 11.12 5.46
C SER A 121 1.27 10.59 6.51
N ASN A 122 0.06 10.17 6.11
CA ASN A 122 -0.94 9.62 7.03
C ASN A 122 -0.76 8.13 7.29
N VAL A 123 0.22 7.48 6.65
CA VAL A 123 0.49 6.06 6.84
C VAL A 123 1.63 5.94 7.84
N GLU A 124 1.36 5.26 8.95
CA GLU A 124 2.38 4.89 9.92
C GLU A 124 3.31 3.86 9.28
N CYS A 125 4.54 4.29 9.01
CA CYS A 125 5.62 3.47 8.47
C CYS A 125 6.83 3.59 9.41
N ALA A 126 6.64 3.40 10.71
CA ALA A 126 7.74 3.35 11.66
C ALA A 126 8.44 1.97 11.59
N PRO A 127 9.71 1.86 12.03
CA PRO A 127 10.39 0.58 12.19
C PRO A 127 9.58 -0.34 13.12
N GLY A 128 9.63 -1.64 12.86
CA GLY A 128 8.81 -2.64 13.51
C GLY A 128 7.91 -3.41 12.55
N PHE A 129 6.93 -4.09 13.15
CA PHE A 129 5.88 -4.80 12.42
C PHE A 129 4.82 -3.81 11.90
N SER A 130 4.51 -3.91 10.61
CA SER A 130 3.57 -3.02 9.93
C SER A 130 2.13 -3.51 10.07
N GLU A 131 1.38 -2.95 11.02
CA GLU A 131 -0.06 -3.23 11.20
C GLU A 131 -0.90 -3.05 9.91
N PRO A 132 -0.67 -2.03 9.07
CA PRO A 132 -1.37 -1.91 7.78
C PRO A 132 -1.11 -3.11 6.86
N SER A 133 0.09 -3.70 6.92
CA SER A 133 0.46 -4.86 6.11
C SER A 133 -0.29 -6.11 6.56
N PHE A 134 -0.32 -6.37 7.88
CA PHE A 134 -1.11 -7.48 8.44
C PHE A 134 -2.62 -7.32 8.20
N THR A 135 -3.14 -6.10 8.27
CA THR A 135 -4.54 -5.82 7.92
C THR A 135 -4.85 -6.16 6.47
N SER A 136 -3.93 -5.83 5.56
CA SER A 136 -4.06 -6.14 4.12
C SER A 136 -4.00 -7.66 3.89
N ILE A 137 -3.11 -8.36 4.58
CA ILE A 137 -3.01 -9.83 4.54
C ILE A 137 -4.33 -10.47 5.02
N LYS A 138 -4.90 -10.02 6.14
CA LYS A 138 -6.19 -10.52 6.65
C LYS A 138 -7.32 -10.35 5.62
N ALA A 139 -7.33 -9.25 4.87
CA ALA A 139 -8.29 -9.04 3.80
C ALA A 139 -8.12 -10.04 2.65
N ILE A 140 -6.87 -10.29 2.23
CA ILE A 140 -6.55 -11.29 1.19
C ILE A 140 -6.96 -12.69 1.66
N VAL A 141 -6.66 -13.05 2.91
CA VAL A 141 -7.04 -14.35 3.50
C VAL A 141 -8.55 -14.51 3.48
N LEU A 142 -9.30 -13.47 3.85
CA LEU A 142 -10.76 -13.50 3.84
C LEU A 142 -11.34 -13.63 2.42
N GLU A 143 -10.73 -13.00 1.42
CA GLU A 143 -11.13 -13.16 0.02
C GLU A 143 -10.84 -14.56 -0.53
N ASN A 144 -9.71 -15.15 -0.16
CA ASN A 144 -9.35 -16.52 -0.54
C ASN A 144 -10.24 -17.55 0.17
N PHE A 145 -10.56 -17.32 1.44
CA PHE A 145 -11.48 -18.15 2.20
C PHE A 145 -12.86 -18.22 1.56
N LYS A 146 -13.38 -17.10 1.04
CA LYS A 146 -14.65 -17.07 0.27
C LYS A 146 -14.62 -17.92 -1.01
N LYS A 147 -13.42 -18.18 -1.53
CA LYS A 147 -13.20 -19.02 -2.71
C LYS A 147 -12.78 -20.45 -2.33
N GLU A 148 -12.90 -20.82 -1.05
CA GLU A 148 -12.48 -22.12 -0.52
C GLU A 148 -10.97 -22.41 -0.76
N MET A 149 -10.15 -21.35 -0.80
CA MET A 149 -8.71 -21.44 -0.97
C MET A 149 -7.98 -21.02 0.31
N GLN A 150 -6.98 -21.79 0.69
CA GLN A 150 -6.03 -21.42 1.74
C GLN A 150 -5.04 -20.37 1.22
N THR A 151 -4.52 -19.50 2.09
CA THR A 151 -3.46 -18.56 1.70
C THR A 151 -2.11 -19.14 2.10
N ILE A 152 -1.33 -19.54 1.11
CA ILE A 152 -0.04 -20.21 1.30
C ILE A 152 1.07 -19.24 0.90
N CYS A 153 2.02 -18.99 1.80
CA CYS A 153 3.10 -18.06 1.57
C CYS A 153 4.47 -18.61 2.00
N SER A 154 5.52 -17.97 1.50
CA SER A 154 6.90 -18.09 1.99
C SER A 154 7.25 -16.80 2.76
N LEU A 155 8.00 -16.94 3.84
CA LEU A 155 8.61 -15.80 4.54
C LEU A 155 10.04 -15.62 4.04
N MET A 156 10.40 -14.40 3.68
CA MET A 156 11.75 -14.01 3.29
C MET A 156 12.27 -12.96 4.27
N PHE A 157 13.55 -13.04 4.62
CA PHE A 157 14.22 -11.95 5.32
C PHE A 157 15.60 -11.68 4.73
N ASP A 158 16.02 -10.42 4.80
CA ASP A 158 17.32 -9.97 4.30
C ASP A 158 17.82 -8.74 5.07
N GLU A 159 19.13 -8.54 5.09
CA GLU A 159 19.80 -7.39 5.70
C GLU A 159 20.35 -6.47 4.62
N VAL A 160 19.81 -5.25 4.56
CA VAL A 160 20.21 -4.26 3.55
C VAL A 160 21.10 -3.21 4.20
N CYS A 161 22.32 -3.02 3.70
CA CYS A 161 23.19 -1.95 4.16
C CYS A 161 22.56 -0.57 3.88
N ILE A 162 22.51 0.27 4.90
CA ILE A 162 22.03 1.65 4.81
C ILE A 162 23.16 2.64 5.12
N LYS A 163 23.05 3.85 4.59
CA LYS A 163 24.00 4.91 4.92
C LYS A 163 23.83 5.33 6.38
N LYS A 164 24.90 5.21 7.16
CA LYS A 164 24.97 5.77 8.53
C LYS A 164 24.81 7.28 8.47
N GLN A 165 23.63 7.79 8.84
CA GLN A 165 23.33 9.22 8.83
C GLN A 165 22.24 9.50 9.86
N ILE A 166 22.50 10.48 10.72
CA ILE A 166 21.53 10.96 11.71
C ILE A 166 20.94 12.27 11.20
N GLU A 167 19.62 12.37 11.18
CA GLU A 167 18.89 13.56 10.72
C GLU A 167 17.88 14.01 11.76
N LEU A 168 17.77 15.33 11.96
CA LEU A 168 16.69 15.93 12.74
C LEU A 168 15.59 16.38 11.78
N PHE A 169 14.42 15.76 11.87
CA PHE A 169 13.26 16.09 11.05
C PHE A 169 12.04 16.30 11.93
N ASN A 170 11.37 17.45 11.80
CA ASN A 170 10.20 17.83 12.60
C ASN A 170 10.39 17.75 14.12
N GLY A 171 11.62 17.92 14.61
CA GLY A 171 11.93 17.82 16.05
C GLY A 171 12.21 16.40 16.54
N GLU A 172 12.17 15.40 15.67
CA GLU A 172 12.54 14.01 15.96
C GLU A 172 13.88 13.66 15.30
N THR A 173 14.71 12.90 16.01
CA THR A 173 15.98 12.41 15.48
C THR A 173 15.82 11.03 14.87
N TRP A 174 16.25 10.90 13.61
CA TRP A 174 16.19 9.69 12.80
C TRP A 174 17.59 9.16 12.51
N GLY A 175 17.72 7.86 12.25
CA GLY A 175 18.98 7.22 11.85
C GLY A 175 19.67 6.37 12.91
N TYR A 176 19.05 6.25 14.09
CA TYR A 176 19.49 5.34 15.15
C TYR A 176 18.90 3.94 14.96
N VAL A 177 19.45 2.97 15.71
CA VAL A 177 18.85 1.65 15.86
C VAL A 177 17.41 1.79 16.37
N ASP A 178 16.48 1.10 15.72
CA ASP A 178 15.07 1.08 16.07
C ASP A 178 14.48 -0.29 15.75
N LEU A 179 14.12 -1.01 16.81
CA LEU A 179 13.51 -2.33 16.74
C LEU A 179 11.97 -2.28 16.85
N GLY A 180 11.36 -1.10 16.72
CA GLY A 180 9.92 -0.89 16.84
C GLY A 180 9.41 -0.81 18.28
N THR A 181 10.31 -0.63 19.24
CA THR A 181 9.98 -0.49 20.67
C THR A 181 9.88 0.96 21.13
N HIS A 182 10.14 1.93 20.24
CA HIS A 182 10.14 3.38 20.54
C HIS A 182 10.96 3.76 21.78
N ILE A 183 12.01 3.00 22.09
CA ILE A 183 12.91 3.31 23.20
C ILE A 183 13.83 4.42 22.71
N ASN A 184 13.60 5.65 23.17
CA ASN A 184 14.53 6.75 22.97
C ASN A 184 15.55 6.72 24.11
N ASN A 185 16.73 6.16 23.84
CA ASN A 185 17.87 6.24 24.75
C ASN A 185 18.98 7.07 24.09
N ASP A 186 19.61 7.97 24.84
CA ASP A 186 20.67 8.86 24.34
C ASP A 186 21.96 8.10 23.95
N GLU A 187 22.04 6.81 24.28
CA GLU A 187 23.14 5.90 23.95
C GLU A 187 22.90 5.04 22.69
N LEU A 188 21.83 5.29 21.93
CA LEU A 188 21.53 4.50 20.74
C LEU A 188 22.62 4.66 19.68
N GLN A 189 23.09 3.54 19.15
CA GLN A 189 24.06 3.54 18.08
C GLN A 189 23.41 3.92 16.74
N PRO A 190 24.16 4.56 15.81
CA PRO A 190 23.67 4.79 14.46
C PRO A 190 23.41 3.45 13.75
N ALA A 191 22.25 3.33 13.11
CA ALA A 191 21.92 2.16 12.31
C ALA A 191 22.81 2.09 11.06
N LYS A 192 23.24 0.88 10.70
CA LYS A 192 24.10 0.61 9.54
C LYS A 192 23.44 -0.32 8.52
N GLU A 193 22.45 -1.08 8.97
CA GLU A 193 21.70 -2.07 8.21
C GLU A 193 20.21 -1.93 8.52
N ALA A 194 19.37 -2.41 7.62
CA ALA A 194 17.94 -2.60 7.82
C ALA A 194 17.60 -4.07 7.61
N LEU A 195 17.09 -4.74 8.66
CA LEU A 195 16.54 -6.08 8.54
C LEU A 195 15.11 -5.97 8.01
N VAL A 196 14.83 -6.56 6.85
CA VAL A 196 13.52 -6.49 6.20
C VAL A 196 12.91 -7.88 6.15
N LEU A 197 11.64 -8.00 6.57
CA LEU A 197 10.86 -9.23 6.44
C LEU A 197 9.76 -9.03 5.39
N MET A 198 9.67 -9.95 4.44
CA MET A 198 8.73 -9.91 3.34
C MET A 198 8.01 -11.25 3.19
N VAL A 199 6.70 -11.20 3.02
CA VAL A 199 5.88 -12.38 2.73
C VAL A 199 5.65 -12.44 1.23
N VAL A 200 5.84 -13.62 0.64
CA VAL A 200 5.61 -13.89 -0.78
C VAL A 200 4.56 -14.97 -0.92
N ALA A 201 3.48 -14.69 -1.64
CA ALA A 201 2.46 -15.69 -1.90
C ALA A 201 2.99 -16.78 -2.83
N VAL A 202 2.70 -18.03 -2.49
CA VAL A 202 3.06 -19.20 -3.28
C VAL A 202 1.92 -19.52 -4.24
N ASN A 203 0.68 -19.45 -3.77
CA ASN A 203 -0.51 -19.68 -4.57
C ASN A 203 -1.18 -18.38 -5.05
N GLY A 204 -0.40 -17.30 -5.17
CA GLY A 204 -0.86 -16.01 -5.65
C GLY A 204 0.29 -15.15 -6.17
N SER A 205 -0.03 -14.08 -6.90
CA SER A 205 0.97 -13.21 -7.52
C SER A 205 1.16 -11.91 -6.73
N TRP A 206 1.59 -12.01 -5.47
CA TRP A 206 1.87 -10.84 -4.64
C TRP A 206 3.01 -11.08 -3.65
N LYS A 207 3.66 -9.98 -3.27
CA LYS A 207 4.67 -9.91 -2.22
C LYS A 207 4.45 -8.65 -1.39
N LEU A 208 4.66 -8.74 -0.09
CA LEU A 208 4.39 -7.65 0.84
C LEU A 208 5.44 -7.60 1.96
N PRO A 209 6.20 -6.50 2.10
CA PRO A 209 7.01 -6.29 3.30
C PRO A 209 6.10 -6.18 4.51
N ILE A 210 6.37 -6.95 5.55
CA ILE A 210 5.56 -6.99 6.78
C ILE A 210 6.24 -6.32 7.97
N ALA A 211 7.57 -6.20 7.92
CA ALA A 211 8.34 -5.55 8.97
C ALA A 211 9.66 -5.05 8.41
N TYR A 212 10.19 -4.00 9.03
CA TYR A 212 11.58 -3.63 8.87
C TYR A 212 12.13 -3.09 10.18
N PHE A 213 13.40 -3.34 10.46
CA PHE A 213 14.06 -2.92 11.70
C PHE A 213 15.38 -2.25 11.36
N LEU A 214 15.67 -1.12 12.00
CA LEU A 214 16.94 -0.41 11.81
C LEU A 214 17.95 -0.94 12.81
N ILE A 215 19.07 -1.47 12.33
CA ILE A 215 20.01 -2.23 13.17
C ILE A 215 21.45 -1.80 12.97
N HIS A 216 22.24 -1.93 14.04
CA HIS A 216 23.70 -1.83 13.97
C HIS A 216 24.34 -3.23 13.86
N SER A 217 23.77 -4.20 14.57
CA SER A 217 24.07 -5.62 14.49
C SER A 217 23.01 -6.35 15.30
N LEU A 218 22.64 -7.56 14.90
CA LEU A 218 21.80 -8.45 15.68
C LEU A 218 22.48 -9.80 15.84
N THR A 219 22.32 -10.42 17.01
CA THR A 219 22.76 -11.81 17.21
C THR A 219 21.83 -12.77 16.45
N ALA A 220 22.30 -14.00 16.21
CA ALA A 220 21.46 -15.02 15.59
C ALA A 220 20.19 -15.31 16.41
N VAL A 221 20.29 -15.26 17.74
CA VAL A 221 19.17 -15.43 18.67
C VAL A 221 18.14 -14.31 18.52
N ASP A 222 18.59 -13.06 18.46
CA ASP A 222 17.69 -11.90 18.30
C ASP A 222 16.92 -11.98 16.98
N LYS A 223 17.62 -12.32 15.89
CA LYS A 223 17.00 -12.53 14.56
C LYS A 223 15.98 -13.66 14.61
N ALA A 224 16.33 -14.79 15.22
CA ALA A 224 15.41 -15.93 15.35
C ALA A 224 14.15 -15.54 16.14
N ASN A 225 14.28 -14.73 17.19
CA ASN A 225 13.13 -14.23 17.96
C ASN A 225 12.21 -13.34 17.12
N ILE A 226 12.77 -12.41 16.34
CA ILE A 226 12.00 -11.57 15.41
C ILE A 226 11.25 -12.43 14.39
N ILE A 227 11.91 -13.45 13.82
CA ILE A 227 11.30 -14.37 12.86
C ILE A 227 10.18 -15.18 13.52
N LYS A 228 10.38 -15.69 14.74
CA LYS A 228 9.34 -16.40 15.52
C LYS A 228 8.11 -15.51 15.73
N GLU A 229 8.31 -14.25 16.13
CA GLU A 229 7.22 -13.30 16.28
C GLU A 229 6.48 -13.05 14.95
N ALA A 230 7.22 -12.91 13.85
CA ALA A 230 6.63 -12.77 12.52
C ALA A 230 5.75 -13.99 12.14
N LEU A 231 6.24 -15.21 12.39
CA LEU A 231 5.51 -16.45 12.13
C LEU A 231 4.22 -16.54 12.97
N ILE A 232 4.28 -16.16 14.25
CA ILE A 232 3.10 -16.13 15.13
C ILE A 232 2.06 -15.15 14.58
N LYS A 233 2.45 -13.91 14.25
CA LYS A 233 1.53 -12.90 13.71
C LYS A 233 0.93 -13.32 12.37
N LEU A 234 1.69 -13.99 11.51
CA LEU A 234 1.20 -14.50 10.22
C LEU A 234 0.21 -15.65 10.41
N HIS A 235 0.47 -16.55 11.35
CA HIS A 235 -0.43 -17.62 11.72
C HIS A 235 -1.76 -17.05 12.26
N GLU A 236 -1.71 -16.04 13.14
CA GLU A 236 -2.90 -15.34 13.64
C GLU A 236 -3.71 -14.63 12.54
N CYS A 237 -3.07 -14.25 11.43
CA CYS A 237 -3.75 -13.70 10.26
C CYS A 237 -4.44 -14.78 9.39
N GLY A 238 -4.21 -16.07 9.66
CA GLY A 238 -4.72 -17.19 8.86
C GLY A 238 -3.87 -17.50 7.62
N VAL A 239 -2.61 -17.08 7.61
CA VAL A 239 -1.65 -17.45 6.55
C VAL A 239 -0.91 -18.71 6.96
N THR A 240 -0.71 -19.62 6.00
CA THR A 240 0.15 -20.79 6.19
C THR A 240 1.51 -20.53 5.55
N ILE A 241 2.52 -20.43 6.39
CA ILE A 241 3.90 -20.28 5.96
C ILE A 241 4.50 -21.66 5.76
N ILE A 242 4.93 -21.96 4.54
CA ILE A 242 5.50 -23.26 4.17
C ILE A 242 7.01 -23.22 4.02
N SER A 243 7.61 -22.04 3.88
CA SER A 243 9.05 -21.91 3.73
C SER A 243 9.60 -20.62 4.30
N LEU A 244 10.87 -20.69 4.71
CA LEU A 244 11.68 -19.55 5.12
C LEU A 244 12.85 -19.41 4.16
N THR A 245 13.10 -18.20 3.68
CA THR A 245 14.17 -17.90 2.71
C THR A 245 15.03 -16.74 3.21
N CYS A 246 16.33 -16.92 3.10
CA CYS A 246 17.35 -15.91 3.40
C CYS A 246 18.54 -16.06 2.45
N ASP A 247 19.44 -15.08 2.44
CA ASP A 247 20.72 -15.19 1.74
C ASP A 247 21.71 -16.13 2.49
N GLY A 248 22.81 -16.50 1.83
CA GLY A 248 23.77 -17.50 2.29
C GLY A 248 24.92 -17.11 3.26
N PRO A 249 24.99 -15.95 3.95
CA PRO A 249 25.98 -15.69 4.98
C PRO A 249 25.95 -16.73 6.11
N SER A 250 27.13 -17.04 6.64
CA SER A 250 27.32 -17.96 7.78
C SER A 250 26.43 -17.64 8.99
N VAL A 251 26.11 -16.35 9.21
CA VAL A 251 25.25 -15.88 10.30
C VAL A 251 23.81 -16.38 10.17
N ASN A 252 23.29 -16.51 8.95
CA ASN A 252 21.93 -16.98 8.73
C ASN A 252 21.80 -18.48 9.02
N PHE A 253 22.87 -19.27 8.82
CA PHE A 253 22.88 -20.68 9.25
C PHE A 253 22.72 -20.83 10.76
N SER A 254 23.35 -19.95 11.56
CA SER A 254 23.13 -19.92 13.01
C SER A 254 21.68 -19.55 13.36
N VAL A 255 21.07 -18.62 12.64
CA VAL A 255 19.63 -18.31 12.82
C VAL A 255 18.77 -19.55 12.57
N MET A 256 19.08 -20.34 11.54
CA MET A 256 18.32 -21.57 11.25
C MET A 256 18.47 -22.62 12.35
N GLN A 257 19.66 -22.75 12.95
CA GLN A 257 19.88 -23.62 14.10
C GLN A 257 19.05 -23.18 15.32
N GLU A 258 19.00 -21.87 15.59
CA GLU A 258 18.17 -21.29 16.68
C GLU A 258 16.65 -21.45 16.44
N LEU A 259 16.25 -21.64 15.19
CA LEU A 259 14.89 -22.00 14.79
C LEU A 259 14.63 -23.51 14.84
N GLY A 260 15.67 -24.33 15.06
CA GLY A 260 15.59 -25.78 15.21
C GLY A 260 15.91 -26.59 13.96
N ALA A 261 16.48 -25.99 12.91
CA ALA A 261 16.96 -26.73 11.73
C ALA A 261 18.36 -27.29 11.95
N ILE A 262 18.60 -28.53 11.50
CA ILE A 262 19.91 -29.18 11.56
C ILE A 262 20.59 -28.99 10.20
N VAL A 263 21.48 -28.00 10.10
CA VAL A 263 22.16 -27.63 8.84
C VAL A 263 23.65 -27.98 8.82
N ASN A 264 24.19 -28.49 9.94
CA ASN A 264 25.63 -28.75 10.09
C ASN A 264 26.07 -30.16 9.63
N ASP A 265 25.12 -31.08 9.43
CA ASP A 265 25.40 -32.43 8.99
C ASP A 265 24.89 -32.62 7.55
N ILE A 266 25.82 -32.60 6.58
CA ILE A 266 25.53 -32.76 5.15
C ILE A 266 24.82 -34.10 4.86
N ASN A 267 25.04 -35.11 5.71
CA ASN A 267 24.44 -36.43 5.55
C ASN A 267 23.06 -36.56 6.22
N ASN A 268 22.66 -35.59 7.05
CA ASN A 268 21.41 -35.62 7.81
C ASN A 268 20.82 -34.21 7.98
N ILE A 269 20.59 -33.53 6.84
CA ILE A 269 20.01 -32.18 6.82
C ILE A 269 18.52 -32.28 7.18
N GLU A 270 18.15 -31.81 8.36
CA GLU A 270 16.75 -31.57 8.70
C GLU A 270 16.39 -30.14 8.31
N SER A 271 15.85 -29.99 7.10
CA SER A 271 15.44 -28.70 6.54
C SER A 271 14.07 -28.23 7.07
N PHE A 272 13.58 -28.82 8.16
CA PHE A 272 12.29 -28.49 8.76
C PHE A 272 12.47 -28.03 10.20
N PHE A 273 11.69 -27.04 10.62
CA PHE A 273 11.70 -26.58 12.01
C PHE A 273 10.82 -27.51 12.86
N ILE A 274 11.34 -27.98 14.00
CA ILE A 274 10.65 -28.96 14.88
C ILE A 274 9.27 -28.46 15.35
N GLN A 275 9.05 -27.14 15.36
CA GLN A 275 7.84 -26.51 15.90
C GLN A 275 6.83 -26.04 14.83
N TYR A 276 7.25 -25.96 13.56
CA TYR A 276 6.41 -25.54 12.43
C TYR A 276 6.86 -26.36 11.20
N LEU A 277 5.96 -27.13 10.57
CA LEU A 277 6.21 -27.88 9.32
C LEU A 277 6.55 -26.92 8.15
N LEU A 278 7.73 -26.31 8.20
CA LEU A 278 8.21 -25.23 7.36
C LEU A 278 9.51 -25.70 6.72
N TYR A 279 9.63 -25.61 5.39
CA TYR A 279 10.82 -25.99 4.64
C TYR A 279 11.81 -24.83 4.51
N LEU A 280 13.09 -25.10 4.72
CA LEU A 280 14.17 -24.15 4.46
C LEU A 280 14.51 -24.10 2.97
N MET A 281 14.49 -22.91 2.37
CA MET A 281 15.06 -22.67 1.04
C MET A 281 16.19 -21.65 1.14
N LEU A 282 17.43 -22.09 0.91
CA LEU A 282 18.59 -21.21 0.79
C LEU A 282 18.72 -20.77 -0.67
N VAL A 283 18.77 -19.46 -0.92
CA VAL A 283 19.06 -18.92 -2.25
C VAL A 283 20.55 -18.61 -2.29
N THR A 284 21.31 -19.46 -2.99
CA THR A 284 22.70 -19.18 -3.33
C THR A 284 22.73 -18.25 -4.53
N CYS A 285 23.24 -17.03 -4.36
CA CYS A 285 23.60 -16.15 -5.47
C CYS A 285 24.86 -16.66 -6.19
#